data_AF-A0A2N8L137-F1
#
_entry.id   AF-A0A2N8L137-F1
#
_cell.length_a   1.000
_cell.length_b   1.000
_cell.length_c   1.000
_cell.angle_alpha   90.00
_cell.angle_beta   90.00
_cell.angle_gamma   90.00
#
_symmetry.space_group_name_H-M   'P 1'
#
loop_
_entity.id
_entity.type
_entity.pdbx_description
1 polymer ?
#
loop_
_entity_poly.entity_id
_entity_poly.type
_entity_poly.pdbx_seq_one_letter_code
_entity_poly.pdbx_strand_id
1 'polypeptide(L)'
;MKSFAKFTLALSLVLALVAAVSGVWLWQEMWSHPGVSISINGEDLYLGEMASGHWAELLVGGLITGVVLLFVLPLVLLLGVGLPLLIVGGVLVCVVGTVLAALFSVGAVLGSPLILLGLVLWLLLRDRRPKRNAQA
;
A
#
# COMPACT_ATOMS: atom_id res chain seq x y z
N MET A 1 7.61 -4.96 14.06
CA MET A 1 6.78 -3.79 13.69
C MET A 1 7.51 -2.45 13.87
N LYS A 2 8.09 -2.12 15.04
CA LYS A 2 8.82 -0.85 15.26
C LYS A 2 9.99 -0.58 14.29
N SER A 3 10.76 -1.61 13.92
CA SER A 3 11.89 -1.45 12.99
C SER A 3 11.45 -1.15 11.56
N PHE A 4 10.42 -1.86 11.08
CA PHE A 4 9.87 -1.68 9.73
C PHE A 4 9.29 -0.28 9.53
N ALA A 5 8.49 0.24 10.48
CA ALA A 5 7.93 1.58 10.39
C ALA A 5 9.00 2.69 10.38
N LYS A 6 10.07 2.53 11.17
CA LYS A 6 11.21 3.46 11.16
C LYS A 6 11.95 3.42 9.83
N PHE A 7 12.15 2.23 9.27
CA PHE A 7 12.79 2.05 7.98
C PHE A 7 11.98 2.68 6.84
N THR A 8 10.66 2.43 6.79
CA THR A 8 9.79 3.03 5.77
C THR A 8 9.70 4.55 5.90
N LEU A 9 9.65 5.08 7.13
CA LEU A 9 9.70 6.53 7.35
C LEU A 9 11.04 7.13 6.90
N ALA A 10 12.16 6.52 7.29
CA ALA A 10 13.49 6.97 6.86
C ALA A 10 13.63 6.95 5.33
N LEU A 11 13.17 5.87 4.68
CA LEU A 11 13.18 5.75 3.23
C LEU A 11 12.30 6.83 2.56
N SER A 12 11.09 7.07 3.09
CA SER A 12 10.20 8.12 2.57
C SER A 12 10.81 9.51 2.71
N LEU A 13 11.51 9.78 3.82
CA LEU A 13 12.19 11.05 4.05
C LEU A 13 13.36 11.24 3.07
N VAL A 14 14.15 10.18 2.85
CA VAL A 14 15.24 10.21 1.87
C VAL A 14 14.69 10.46 0.46
N LEU A 15 13.62 9.77 0.06
CA LEU A 15 12.98 9.99 -1.24
C LEU A 15 12.42 11.41 -1.37
N ALA A 16 11.81 11.96 -0.32
CA ALA A 16 11.33 13.34 -0.30
C ALA A 16 12.47 14.35 -0.45
N LEU A 17 13.61 14.12 0.23
CA LEU A 17 14.80 14.95 0.10
C LEU A 17 15.40 14.88 -1.31
N VAL A 18 15.52 13.68 -1.88
CA VAL A 18 16.00 13.49 -3.26
C VAL A 18 15.09 14.22 -4.24
N ALA A 19 13.76 14.09 -4.10
CA ALA A 19 12.80 14.80 -4.94
C ALA A 19 12.97 16.32 -4.82
N ALA A 20 13.08 16.85 -3.59
CA ALA A 20 13.29 18.29 -3.37
C ALA A 20 14.59 18.80 -3.99
N VAL A 21 15.71 18.11 -3.77
CA VAL A 21 17.02 18.47 -4.33
C VAL A 21 16.99 18.40 -5.86
N SER A 22 16.43 17.33 -6.42
CA SER A 22 16.30 17.19 -7.88
C SER A 22 15.42 18.27 -8.49
N GLY A 23 14.33 18.66 -7.80
CA GLY A 23 13.44 19.74 -8.24
C GLY A 23 14.14 21.09 -8.25
N VAL A 24 14.90 21.41 -7.21
CA VAL A 24 15.71 22.65 -7.15
C VAL A 24 16.77 22.63 -8.26
N TRP A 25 17.44 21.50 -8.47
CA TRP A 25 18.46 21.38 -9.52
C TRP A 25 17.86 21.54 -10.93
N LEU A 26 16.73 20.89 -11.21
CA LEU A 26 15.97 21.07 -12.46
C LEU A 26 15.55 22.52 -12.66
N TRP A 27 15.06 23.17 -11.60
CA TRP A 27 14.65 24.57 -11.66
C TRP A 27 15.82 25.49 -12.01
N GLN A 28 16.99 25.28 -11.41
CA GLN A 28 18.21 26.04 -11.71
C GLN A 28 18.66 25.83 -13.17
N GLU A 29 18.63 24.59 -13.65
CA GLU A 29 18.99 24.27 -15.03
C GLU A 29 18.03 24.96 -16.02
N MET A 30 16.72 24.85 -15.79
CA MET A 30 15.69 25.50 -16.61
C MET A 30 15.82 27.02 -16.61
N TRP A 31 16.15 27.62 -15.46
CA TRP A 31 16.36 29.06 -15.33
C TRP A 31 17.54 29.56 -16.16
N SER A 32 18.62 28.77 -16.21
CA SER A 32 19.85 29.13 -16.92
C SER A 32 19.80 28.90 -18.44
N HIS A 33 18.79 28.18 -18.93
CA HIS A 33 18.74 27.76 -20.32
C HIS A 33 18.00 28.82 -21.20
N PRO A 34 18.67 29.41 -22.20
CA PRO A 34 18.16 30.57 -22.96
C PRO A 34 16.99 30.28 -23.93
N GLY A 35 16.41 29.08 -23.87
CA GLY A 35 15.30 28.65 -24.74
C GLY A 35 14.07 28.15 -23.97
N VAL A 36 14.05 28.30 -22.65
CA VAL A 36 12.92 27.88 -21.81
C VAL A 36 12.06 29.09 -21.49
N SER A 37 10.88 29.14 -22.11
CA SER A 37 9.82 30.10 -21.81
C SER A 37 8.62 29.39 -21.21
N ILE A 38 7.84 30.13 -20.43
CA ILE A 38 6.56 29.68 -19.90
C ILE A 38 5.48 30.32 -20.77
N SER A 39 4.73 29.50 -21.51
CA SER A 39 3.60 29.98 -22.31
C SER A 39 2.32 29.99 -21.48
N ILE A 40 1.75 31.18 -21.25
CA ILE A 40 0.46 31.35 -20.56
C ILE A 40 -0.51 31.99 -21.54
N ASN A 41 -1.61 31.31 -21.86
CA ASN A 41 -2.63 31.80 -22.81
C ASN A 41 -2.07 32.23 -24.19
N GLY A 42 -0.97 31.61 -24.64
CA GLY A 42 -0.32 31.92 -25.93
C GLY A 42 0.69 33.06 -25.87
N GLU A 43 0.95 33.63 -24.69
CA GLU A 43 2.02 34.59 -24.46
C GLU A 43 3.23 33.88 -23.83
N ASP A 44 4.38 33.97 -24.49
CA ASP A 44 5.62 33.33 -24.04
C ASP A 44 6.39 34.27 -23.10
N LEU A 45 6.41 33.90 -21.82
CA LEU A 45 7.13 34.63 -20.77
C LEU A 45 8.52 34.02 -20.57
N TYR A 46 9.56 34.81 -20.83
CA TYR A 46 10.93 34.44 -20.52
C TYR A 46 11.20 34.61 -19.03
N LEU A 47 11.74 33.57 -18.41
CA LEU A 47 11.97 33.50 -16.96
C LEU A 47 12.77 34.71 -16.42
N GLY A 48 13.78 35.17 -17.17
CA GLY A 48 14.67 36.28 -16.78
C GLY A 48 14.04 37.68 -16.86
N GLU A 49 12.93 37.86 -17.57
CA GLU A 49 12.29 39.18 -17.81
C GLU A 49 10.93 39.31 -17.12
N MET A 50 10.55 38.34 -16.27
CA MET A 50 9.26 38.35 -15.60
C MET A 50 9.13 39.52 -14.60
N ALA A 51 8.19 40.42 -14.87
CA ALA A 51 7.71 41.41 -13.93
C ALA A 51 7.15 40.77 -12.64
N SER A 52 7.16 41.51 -11.53
CA SER A 52 6.70 41.03 -10.21
C SER A 52 5.26 40.51 -10.19
N GLY A 53 4.40 40.94 -11.12
CA GLY A 53 3.02 40.47 -11.27
C GLY A 53 2.94 39.00 -11.73
N HIS A 54 3.76 38.60 -12.70
CA HIS A 54 3.76 37.23 -13.23
C HIS A 54 4.24 36.20 -12.20
N TRP A 55 5.10 36.61 -11.27
CA TRP A 55 5.53 35.78 -10.15
C TRP A 55 4.38 35.43 -9.19
N ALA A 56 3.47 36.38 -8.94
CA ALA A 56 2.31 36.12 -8.10
C ALA A 56 1.37 35.10 -8.75
N GLU A 57 1.14 35.23 -10.06
CA GLU A 57 0.32 34.29 -10.84
C GLU A 57 0.94 32.90 -10.88
N LEU A 58 2.26 32.80 -11.09
CA LEU A 58 2.97 31.53 -11.08
C LEU A 58 2.91 30.85 -9.71
N LEU A 59 3.04 31.60 -8.61
CA LEU A 59 2.92 31.07 -7.25
C LEU A 59 1.50 30.57 -6.94
N VAL A 60 0.48 31.33 -7.35
CA VAL A 60 -0.92 30.93 -7.17
C VAL A 60 -1.24 29.69 -8.02
N GLY A 61 -0.83 29.67 -9.28
CA GLY A 61 -0.97 28.51 -10.16
C GLY A 61 -0.23 27.29 -9.62
N GLY A 62 0.98 27.48 -9.12
CA GLY A 62 1.78 26.45 -8.46
C GLY A 62 1.12 25.91 -7.19
N LEU A 63 0.53 26.79 -6.36
CA LEU A 63 -0.20 26.39 -5.16
C LEU A 63 -1.43 25.55 -5.52
N ILE A 64 -2.24 25.99 -6.49
CA ILE A 64 -3.41 25.25 -6.97
C ILE A 64 -2.98 23.89 -7.51
N THR A 65 -1.94 23.86 -8.35
CA THR A 65 -1.41 22.61 -8.93
C THR A 65 -0.90 21.69 -7.82
N GLY A 66 -0.20 22.22 -6.83
CA GLY A 66 0.26 21.48 -5.66
C GLY A 66 -0.89 20.87 -4.86
N VAL A 67 -1.96 21.65 -4.59
CA VAL A 67 -3.15 21.15 -3.89
C VAL A 67 -3.83 20.03 -4.69
N VAL A 68 -3.96 20.21 -6.00
CA VAL A 68 -4.57 19.21 -6.88
C VAL A 68 -3.74 17.92 -6.88
N LEU A 69 -2.42 18.02 -7.04
CA LEU A 69 -1.54 16.85 -7.10
C LEU A 69 -1.38 16.12 -5.76
N LEU A 70 -1.37 16.85 -4.64
CA LEU A 70 -1.12 16.27 -3.31
C LEU A 70 -2.39 15.77 -2.62
N PHE A 71 -3.55 16.36 -2.90
CA PHE A 71 -4.79 16.00 -2.22
C PHE A 71 -5.84 15.49 -3.17
N VAL A 72 -6.18 16.25 -4.21
CA VAL A 72 -7.32 15.91 -5.09
C VAL A 72 -7.02 14.64 -5.87
N LEU A 73 -5.88 14.56 -6.53
CA LEU A 73 -5.51 13.42 -7.37
C LEU A 73 -5.42 12.11 -6.56
N PRO A 74 -4.75 12.06 -5.39
CA PRO A 74 -4.76 10.86 -4.55
C PRO A 74 -6.16 10.47 -4.06
N LEU A 75 -7.01 11.44 -3.68
CA LEU A 75 -8.40 11.16 -3.29
C LEU A 75 -9.21 10.57 -4.44
N VAL A 76 -9.07 11.15 -5.63
CA VAL A 76 -9.76 10.69 -6.85
C VAL A 76 -9.28 9.28 -7.22
N LEU A 77 -7.98 9.00 -7.13
CA LEU A 77 -7.47 7.64 -7.37
C LEU A 77 -7.94 6.65 -6.30
N LEU A 78 -7.95 7.05 -5.03
CA LEU A 78 -8.40 6.21 -3.93
C LEU A 78 -9.90 5.88 -4.05
N LEU A 79 -10.74 6.85 -4.36
CA LEU A 79 -12.19 6.67 -4.48
C LEU A 79 -12.59 6.08 -5.84
N GLY A 80 -11.93 6.48 -6.92
CA GLY A 80 -12.26 6.06 -8.28
C GLY A 80 -11.69 4.70 -8.65
N VAL A 81 -10.52 4.33 -8.14
CA VAL A 81 -9.84 3.07 -8.47
C VAL A 81 -9.69 2.19 -7.23
N GLY A 82 -9.23 2.77 -6.12
CA GLY A 82 -9.01 2.04 -4.86
C GLY A 82 -10.29 1.42 -4.30
N LEU A 83 -11.41 2.15 -4.26
CA LEU A 83 -12.67 1.66 -3.71
C LEU A 83 -13.28 0.53 -4.58
N PRO A 84 -13.36 0.63 -5.92
CA PRO A 84 -13.77 -0.50 -6.75
C PRO A 84 -12.88 -1.74 -6.57
N LEU A 85 -11.55 -1.57 -6.52
CA LEU A 85 -10.62 -2.66 -6.25
C LEU A 85 -10.85 -3.28 -4.87
N LEU A 86 -11.16 -2.47 -3.86
CA LEU A 86 -11.47 -2.94 -2.52
C LEU A 86 -12.77 -3.75 -2.50
N ILE A 87 -13.80 -3.29 -3.22
CA ILE A 87 -15.07 -4.02 -3.34
C ILE A 87 -14.83 -5.37 -4.05
N VAL A 88 -14.16 -5.36 -5.20
CA VAL A 88 -13.88 -6.58 -5.97
C VAL A 88 -13.01 -7.55 -5.17
N GLY A 89 -11.93 -7.06 -4.55
CA GLY A 89 -11.05 -7.86 -3.71
C GLY A 89 -11.77 -8.42 -2.48
N GLY A 90 -12.61 -7.60 -1.82
CA GLY A 90 -13.41 -8.04 -0.68
C GLY A 90 -14.42 -9.13 -1.04
N VAL A 91 -15.15 -8.95 -2.15
CA VAL A 91 -16.07 -9.98 -2.67
C VAL A 91 -15.30 -11.26 -2.99
N LEU A 92 -14.16 -11.16 -3.65
CA LEU A 92 -13.33 -12.32 -3.99
C LEU A 92 -12.86 -13.08 -2.73
N VAL A 93 -12.39 -12.36 -1.72
CA VAL A 93 -12.00 -12.96 -0.42
C VAL A 93 -13.18 -13.63 0.27
N CYS A 94 -14.37 -13.01 0.26
CA CYS A 94 -15.57 -13.62 0.81
C CYS A 94 -15.97 -14.90 0.06
N VAL A 95 -15.94 -14.88 -1.27
CA VAL A 95 -16.27 -16.06 -2.10
C VAL A 95 -15.25 -17.18 -1.88
N VAL A 96 -13.96 -16.89 -1.97
CA VAL A 96 -12.90 -17.90 -1.77
C VAL A 96 -12.91 -18.42 -0.33
N GLY A 97 -13.10 -17.53 0.65
CA GLY A 97 -13.18 -17.87 2.05
C GLY A 97 -14.37 -18.78 2.38
N THR A 98 -15.55 -18.50 1.80
CA THR A 98 -16.75 -19.34 1.97
C THR A 98 -16.59 -20.71 1.31
N VAL A 99 -15.98 -20.79 0.12
CA VAL A 99 -15.68 -22.07 -0.54
C VAL A 99 -14.69 -22.90 0.27
N LEU A 100 -13.62 -22.28 0.78
CA LEU A 100 -12.65 -22.97 1.65
C LEU A 100 -13.33 -23.45 2.94
N ALA A 101 -14.12 -22.60 3.59
CA ALA A 101 -14.86 -22.97 4.79
C ALA A 101 -15.86 -24.11 4.53
N ALA A 102 -16.53 -24.12 3.37
CA ALA A 102 -17.40 -25.21 2.94
C ALA A 102 -16.61 -26.52 2.75
N LEU A 103 -15.46 -26.48 2.08
CA LEU A 103 -14.60 -27.66 1.90
C LEU A 103 -14.08 -28.21 3.23
N PHE A 104 -13.61 -27.33 4.12
CA PHE A 104 -13.13 -27.72 5.45
C PHE A 104 -14.26 -28.26 6.33
N SER A 105 -15.45 -27.67 6.28
CA SER A 105 -16.60 -28.15 7.06
C SER A 105 -17.08 -29.52 6.57
N VAL A 106 -17.18 -29.75 5.26
CA VAL A 106 -17.49 -31.07 4.71
C VAL A 106 -16.40 -32.09 5.05
N GLY A 107 -15.14 -31.72 4.91
CA GLY A 107 -14.00 -32.55 5.30
C GLY A 107 -13.99 -32.87 6.80
N ALA A 108 -14.36 -31.92 7.66
CA ALA A 108 -14.50 -32.13 9.09
C ALA A 108 -15.69 -33.03 9.44
N VAL A 109 -16.85 -32.87 8.80
CA VAL A 109 -18.04 -33.70 9.04
C VAL A 109 -17.80 -35.15 8.60
N LEU A 110 -17.18 -35.35 7.43
CA LEU A 110 -16.86 -36.70 6.93
C LEU A 110 -15.64 -37.33 7.61
N GLY A 111 -14.65 -36.52 7.96
CA GLY A 111 -13.42 -36.97 8.62
C GLY A 111 -13.56 -37.20 10.12
N SER A 112 -14.45 -36.47 10.80
CA SER A 112 -14.67 -36.56 12.25
C SER A 112 -15.02 -37.98 12.72
N PRO A 113 -15.96 -38.72 12.09
CA PRO A 113 -16.25 -40.10 12.46
C PRO A 113 -15.02 -41.01 12.33
N LEU A 114 -14.22 -40.84 11.27
CA LEU A 114 -13.03 -41.65 11.01
C LEU A 114 -11.90 -41.34 12.01
N ILE A 115 -11.70 -40.06 12.35
CA ILE A 115 -10.72 -39.62 13.34
C ILE A 115 -11.12 -40.13 14.74
N LEU A 116 -12.40 -40.02 15.11
CA LEU A 116 -12.91 -40.57 16.38
C LEU A 116 -12.73 -42.09 16.45
N LEU A 117 -13.06 -42.80 15.37
CA LEU A 117 -12.93 -44.26 15.31
C LEU A 117 -11.47 -44.70 15.37
N GLY A 118 -10.57 -43.98 14.66
CA GLY A 118 -9.13 -44.17 14.77
C GLY A 118 -8.58 -43.86 16.16
N LEU A 119 -9.09 -42.82 16.83
CA LEU A 119 -8.71 -42.47 18.21
C LEU A 119 -9.16 -43.54 19.20
N VAL A 120 -10.38 -44.07 19.05
CA VAL A 120 -10.90 -45.19 19.86
C VAL A 120 -10.08 -46.45 19.62
N LEU A 121 -9.79 -46.81 18.37
CA LEU A 121 -8.91 -47.93 18.04
C LEU A 121 -7.53 -47.74 18.66
N TRP A 122 -6.94 -46.56 18.51
CA TRP A 122 -5.64 -46.25 19.09
C TRP A 122 -5.67 -46.37 20.62
N LEU A 123 -6.74 -45.92 21.28
CA LEU A 123 -6.88 -45.99 22.74
C LEU A 123 -7.10 -47.44 23.23
N LEU A 124 -7.72 -48.29 22.41
CA LEU A 124 -7.86 -49.73 22.64
C LEU A 124 -6.54 -50.49 22.42
N LEU A 125 -5.81 -50.18 21.35
CA LEU A 125 -4.50 -50.76 21.05
C LEU A 125 -3.36 -50.14 21.85
N ARG A 126 -3.60 -49.01 22.54
CA ARG A 126 -2.62 -48.35 23.38
C ARG A 126 -2.33 -49.26 24.56
N ASP A 127 -1.21 -49.97 24.45
CA ASP A 127 -0.60 -50.74 25.50
C ASP A 127 -0.56 -49.90 26.78
N ARG A 128 -1.37 -50.29 27.76
CA ARG A 128 -1.26 -49.76 29.12
C ARG A 128 -0.05 -50.41 29.76
N ARG A 129 1.15 -49.97 29.40
CA ARG A 129 2.34 -50.35 30.18
C ARG A 129 2.08 -49.91 31.62
N PRO A 130 2.02 -50.86 32.58
CA PRO A 130 1.92 -50.48 33.97
C PRO A 130 3.16 -49.66 34.30
N LYS A 131 2.97 -48.49 34.91
CA LYS A 131 4.06 -47.79 35.59
C LYS A 131 4.58 -48.79 36.62
N ARG A 132 5.73 -49.41 36.32
CA ARG A 132 6.46 -50.27 37.24
C ARG A 132 6.67 -49.45 38.49
N ASN A 133 5.96 -49.83 39.55
CA ASN A 133 6.16 -49.30 40.90
C ASN A 133 7.66 -49.31 41.16
N ALA A 134 8.25 -48.12 41.30
CA ALA A 134 9.55 -47.97 41.92
C ALA A 134 9.36 -48.23 43.41
N GLN A 135 9.32 -49.52 43.75
CA GLN A 135 9.60 -50.03 45.07
C GLN A 135 10.65 -51.12 44.90
N ALA A 136 11.90 -50.70 45.06
CA ALA A 136 13.01 -51.46 45.62
C ALA A 136 14.10 -50.45 45.98
#